data_AF-A0A8J6DPB1-F1
#
_entry.id   AF-A0A8J6DPB1-F1
#
_cell.length_a   1.000
_cell.length_b   1.000
_cell.length_c   1.000
_cell.angle_alpha   90.00
_cell.angle_beta   90.00
_cell.angle_gamma   90.00
#
_symmetry.space_group_name_H-M   'P 1'
#
loop_
_entity.id
_entity.type
_entity.pdbx_description
1 polymer ?
#
loop_
_entity_poly.entity_id
_entity_poly.type
_entity_poly.pdbx_seq_one_letter_code
_entity_poly.pdbx_strand_id
1 'polypeptide(L)'
;MSLSLAPSEEECDDGEARCPCVGLRPQPDVSLLVPFLVDIREIKEIRPGKTSRDFDRYQEDPAFRPDQSHCFVILYGMEFRLKTLSLQATSEEEVNMWIKGLTWLTEDTLQAATPLQIERWLRKQFYSVDRNREDRISAKDLKNMLSQVNYRVPNMRFLRERLTDLEQRSGDITYGQFAQLYRSLMYDAQKTVREPPAPRLAPALRPSPSPACLGPAALLGGFGCLELWAVDRLQVQEFMLGFLRDPLREIEEPYFSLDEFVTFLFSKENSVWNSQLDAVCPDTMNNPLSHYWISSSHNTYLTGDQFSSESSLEAYARCLRMGCRCIELDCWDGPDGMPVIYHGHTLTTKIKFSDVLHTIKEHAFVASEYPVILSIEDHCSIAQQRNMAQHFKKVLGDTLLTKPVDIAADGLPSPNQLKRKILIKHKKLAEGSAYEEVPASVMYSENDISNSIKNGILYLEDPVNHEWYPHYFVLTSSKIYYSEETSSDQGNDDEEEPKEASGSTELHSNEKWFHGKLGAGRDGRHIAERLLTEYCIETGAPDGSFLVRESETFVGDYTLSFW
;
A
#
# COMPACT_ATOMS: atom_id res chain seq x y z
N MET A 1 -5.70 -7.40 -22.84
CA MET A 1 -6.23 -7.66 -21.48
C MET A 1 -7.52 -6.87 -21.34
N SER A 2 -8.63 -7.52 -20.98
CA SER A 2 -9.84 -6.81 -20.55
C SER A 2 -9.65 -6.43 -19.07
N LEU A 3 -9.72 -5.13 -18.78
CA LEU A 3 -9.85 -4.64 -17.41
C LEU A 3 -11.34 -4.62 -17.10
N SER A 4 -11.76 -5.44 -16.14
CA SER A 4 -13.11 -5.37 -15.59
C SER A 4 -13.03 -4.75 -14.20
N LEU A 5 -13.84 -3.72 -13.94
CA LEU A 5 -14.39 -3.57 -12.60
C LEU A 5 -15.14 -4.86 -12.29
N ALA A 6 -15.11 -5.37 -11.06
CA ALA A 6 -15.85 -6.57 -10.71
C ALA A 6 -17.24 -6.24 -10.13
N PRO A 7 -18.29 -6.01 -10.94
CA PRO A 7 -19.63 -6.38 -10.54
C PRO A 7 -19.84 -7.88 -10.79
N SER A 8 -20.59 -8.54 -9.91
CA SER A 8 -21.23 -9.80 -10.26
C SER A 8 -22.14 -9.56 -11.47
N GLU A 9 -21.83 -10.14 -12.62
CA GLU A 9 -22.80 -10.24 -13.72
C GLU A 9 -23.86 -11.27 -13.29
N GLU A 10 -25.10 -10.81 -13.05
CA GLU A 10 -26.36 -11.43 -13.51
C GLU A 10 -27.57 -10.59 -13.06
N GLU A 11 -28.64 -10.64 -13.87
CA GLU A 11 -29.87 -9.85 -13.81
C GLU A 11 -30.56 -9.85 -12.43
N CYS A 12 -30.91 -8.67 -11.92
CA CYS A 12 -31.84 -8.52 -10.80
C CYS A 12 -33.28 -8.50 -11.33
N ASP A 13 -34.05 -9.56 -11.04
CA ASP A 13 -35.40 -9.36 -10.51
C ASP A 13 -35.25 -9.08 -9.01
N ASP A 14 -36.01 -8.11 -8.49
CA ASP A 14 -36.04 -7.62 -7.10
C ASP A 14 -34.95 -6.60 -6.67
N GLY A 15 -35.20 -5.31 -6.99
CA GLY A 15 -35.29 -4.20 -6.03
C GLY A 15 -34.13 -3.77 -5.12
N GLU A 16 -33.03 -4.51 -4.99
CA GLU A 16 -31.88 -4.13 -4.15
C GLU A 16 -30.72 -3.59 -5.00
N ALA A 17 -30.41 -2.30 -4.86
CA ALA A 17 -29.20 -1.71 -5.43
C ALA A 17 -27.95 -2.28 -4.74
N ARG A 18 -27.31 -3.30 -5.33
CA ARG A 18 -26.05 -3.86 -4.83
C ARG A 18 -24.87 -2.93 -5.17
N CYS A 19 -24.05 -2.61 -4.17
CA CYS A 19 -22.79 -1.88 -4.34
C CYS A 19 -21.70 -2.88 -4.82
N PRO A 20 -21.10 -2.72 -6.02
CA PRO A 20 -20.09 -3.65 -6.51
C PRO A 20 -18.78 -3.54 -5.72
N CYS A 21 -18.05 -4.64 -5.62
CA CYS A 21 -16.67 -4.62 -5.15
C CYS A 21 -15.82 -3.83 -6.15
N VAL A 22 -15.38 -2.65 -5.74
CA VAL A 22 -14.59 -1.79 -6.63
C VAL A 22 -13.12 -2.21 -6.54
N GLY A 23 -12.74 -3.20 -7.35
CA GLY A 23 -11.36 -3.62 -7.57
C GLY A 23 -11.09 -3.73 -9.07
N LEU A 24 -9.88 -3.36 -9.49
CA LEU A 24 -9.43 -3.57 -10.86
C LEU A 24 -8.95 -5.01 -11.02
N ARG A 25 -9.51 -5.72 -12.00
CA ARG A 25 -9.10 -7.08 -12.34
C ARG A 25 -8.70 -7.16 -13.81
N PRO A 26 -7.41 -7.35 -14.13
CA PRO A 26 -6.99 -7.78 -15.45
C PRO A 26 -7.34 -9.27 -15.60
N GLN A 27 -8.02 -9.65 -16.68
CA GLN A 27 -8.10 -11.07 -17.06
C GLN A 27 -6.91 -11.43 -17.98
N PRO A 28 -6.01 -12.34 -17.56
CA PRO A 28 -5.04 -12.92 -18.47
C PRO A 28 -5.75 -13.91 -19.40
N ASP A 29 -5.44 -13.84 -20.69
CA ASP A 29 -5.64 -14.96 -21.60
C ASP A 29 -4.67 -16.06 -21.14
N VAL A 30 -5.15 -17.30 -21.03
CA VAL A 30 -4.43 -18.50 -20.57
C VAL A 30 -4.49 -18.81 -19.06
N SER A 31 -4.96 -20.03 -18.80
CA SER A 31 -5.39 -20.69 -17.58
C SER A 31 -4.33 -20.98 -16.51
N LEU A 32 -3.37 -20.08 -16.22
CA LEU A 32 -2.31 -20.35 -15.24
C LEU A 32 -1.86 -19.18 -14.34
N LEU A 33 -2.51 -18.02 -14.35
CA LEU A 33 -2.13 -16.92 -13.46
C LEU A 33 -3.28 -16.51 -12.54
N VAL A 34 -2.99 -16.44 -11.24
CA VAL A 34 -3.90 -15.93 -10.21
C VAL A 34 -4.35 -14.52 -10.64
N PRO A 35 -5.65 -14.23 -10.69
CA PRO A 35 -6.15 -12.91 -11.08
C PRO A 35 -5.59 -11.83 -10.16
N PHE A 36 -4.84 -10.89 -10.74
CA PHE A 36 -4.31 -9.74 -10.03
C PHE A 36 -5.45 -8.78 -9.63
N LEU A 37 -5.44 -8.28 -8.40
CA LEU A 37 -6.48 -7.38 -7.87
C LEU A 37 -5.84 -6.16 -7.24
N VAL A 38 -6.19 -4.96 -7.73
CA VAL A 38 -5.79 -3.69 -7.09
C VAL A 38 -6.94 -3.19 -6.21
N ASP A 39 -6.65 -2.95 -4.93
CA ASP A 39 -7.57 -2.30 -4.01
C ASP A 39 -7.58 -0.78 -4.30
N ILE A 40 -8.72 -0.24 -4.68
CA ILE A 40 -8.84 1.17 -5.05
C ILE A 40 -8.52 2.12 -3.91
N ARG A 41 -8.68 1.67 -2.65
CA ARG A 41 -8.28 2.44 -1.46
C ARG A 41 -6.77 2.68 -1.40
N GLU A 42 -5.98 1.82 -2.04
CA GLU A 42 -4.52 1.91 -2.04
C GLU A 42 -3.97 2.80 -3.15
N ILE A 43 -4.79 3.21 -4.13
CA ILE A 43 -4.39 4.10 -5.22
C ILE A 43 -3.98 5.47 -4.64
N LYS A 44 -2.79 5.95 -5.02
CA LYS A 44 -2.23 7.25 -4.62
C LYS A 44 -2.15 8.23 -5.77
N GLU A 45 -1.98 7.73 -6.99
CA GLU A 45 -1.91 8.56 -8.19
C GLU A 45 -2.36 7.75 -9.41
N ILE A 46 -3.11 8.42 -10.29
CA ILE A 46 -3.43 7.95 -11.63
C ILE A 46 -2.83 8.97 -12.59
N ARG A 47 -1.79 8.57 -13.30
CA ARG A 47 -0.95 9.46 -14.12
C ARG A 47 -1.23 9.21 -15.61
N PRO A 48 -1.68 10.21 -16.38
CA PRO A 48 -1.78 10.07 -17.83
C PRO A 48 -0.39 9.97 -18.46
N GLY A 49 -0.30 9.23 -19.56
CA GLY A 49 0.93 9.04 -20.31
C GLY A 49 1.72 7.80 -19.90
N LYS A 50 3.00 7.80 -20.29
CA LYS A 50 3.89 6.64 -20.26
C LYS A 50 5.07 6.77 -19.30
N THR A 51 5.00 7.71 -18.37
CA THR A 51 6.09 7.97 -17.42
C THR A 51 6.01 7.02 -16.23
N SER A 52 6.61 5.84 -16.38
CA SER A 52 6.82 4.84 -15.34
C SER A 52 7.98 3.93 -15.72
N ARG A 53 8.56 3.25 -14.73
CA ARG A 53 9.64 2.30 -14.96
C ARG A 53 9.24 1.15 -15.88
N ASP A 54 7.98 0.71 -15.81
CA ASP A 54 7.48 -0.38 -16.65
C ASP A 54 7.54 -0.01 -18.13
N PHE A 55 7.17 1.22 -18.48
CA PHE A 55 7.27 1.73 -19.84
C PHE A 55 8.71 2.09 -20.23
N ASP A 56 9.53 2.54 -19.28
CA ASP A 56 10.94 2.87 -19.51
C ASP A 56 11.76 1.67 -19.98
N ARG A 57 11.44 0.45 -19.49
CA ARG A 57 12.07 -0.81 -19.93
C ARG A 57 11.93 -1.09 -21.42
N TYR A 58 10.90 -0.55 -22.07
CA TYR A 58 10.60 -0.78 -23.49
C TYR A 58 10.92 0.43 -24.39
N GLN A 59 11.52 1.51 -23.86
CA GLN A 59 11.78 2.71 -24.66
C GLN A 59 12.69 2.46 -25.88
N GLU A 60 13.64 1.53 -25.76
CA GLU A 60 14.58 1.16 -26.82
C GLU A 60 14.10 -0.04 -27.66
N ASP A 61 13.05 -0.73 -27.22
CA ASP A 61 12.50 -1.89 -27.93
C ASP A 61 11.55 -1.44 -29.06
N PRO A 62 11.86 -1.69 -30.33
CA PRO A 62 10.99 -1.31 -31.43
C PRO A 62 9.67 -2.08 -31.47
N ALA A 63 9.53 -3.21 -30.76
CA ALA A 63 8.33 -4.04 -30.75
C ALA A 63 7.18 -3.42 -29.95
N PHE A 64 7.47 -2.57 -28.98
CA PHE A 64 6.47 -1.92 -28.14
C PHE A 64 6.72 -0.41 -28.05
N ARG A 65 5.94 0.36 -28.80
CA ARG A 65 6.02 1.84 -28.79
C ARG A 65 4.78 2.41 -28.10
N PRO A 66 4.84 2.65 -26.78
CA PRO A 66 3.74 3.25 -26.05
C PRO A 66 3.50 4.68 -26.55
N ASP A 67 2.29 4.94 -27.04
CA ASP A 67 1.83 6.28 -27.37
C ASP A 67 1.41 6.99 -26.09
N GLN A 68 1.90 8.22 -25.89
CA GLN A 68 1.57 9.03 -24.72
C GLN A 68 0.07 9.28 -24.56
N SER A 69 -0.69 9.36 -25.65
CA SER A 69 -2.15 9.57 -25.62
C SER A 69 -2.94 8.30 -25.28
N HIS A 70 -2.32 7.12 -25.44
CA HIS A 70 -2.97 5.81 -25.23
C HIS A 70 -2.51 5.13 -23.94
N CYS A 71 -1.69 5.79 -23.11
CA CYS A 71 -1.13 5.22 -21.91
C CYS A 71 -1.59 5.96 -20.64
N PHE A 72 -1.67 5.21 -19.54
CA PHE A 72 -1.76 5.75 -18.19
C PHE A 72 -1.15 4.78 -17.19
N VAL A 73 -0.80 5.29 -16.01
CA VAL A 73 -0.13 4.55 -14.94
C VAL A 73 -0.92 4.70 -13.66
N ILE A 74 -1.18 3.59 -12.97
CA ILE A 74 -1.78 3.57 -11.63
C ILE A 74 -0.66 3.29 -10.62
N LEU A 75 -0.44 4.23 -9.71
CA LEU A 75 0.49 4.08 -8.60
C LEU A 75 -0.30 3.83 -7.32
N TYR A 76 -0.04 2.71 -6.66
CA TYR A 76 -0.81 2.26 -5.48
C TYR A 76 0.07 1.53 -4.46
N GLY A 77 -0.42 1.44 -3.23
CA GLY A 77 0.22 0.70 -2.15
C GLY A 77 0.23 1.48 -0.83
N MET A 78 0.74 0.81 0.20
CA MET A 78 0.76 1.33 1.58
C MET A 78 2.12 1.92 1.99
N GLU A 79 3.17 1.62 1.24
CA GLU A 79 4.55 1.99 1.57
C GLU A 79 5.01 3.28 0.89
N PHE A 80 6.27 3.66 1.11
CA PHE A 80 6.90 4.77 0.39
C PHE A 80 7.13 4.42 -1.09
N ARG A 81 7.67 3.22 -1.35
CA ARG A 81 7.83 2.66 -2.70
C ARG A 81 6.48 2.11 -3.15
N LEU A 82 5.83 2.83 -4.06
CA LEU A 82 4.54 2.41 -4.61
C LEU A 82 4.74 1.33 -5.67
N LYS A 83 3.79 0.40 -5.75
CA LYS A 83 3.65 -0.51 -6.88
C LYS A 83 3.08 0.27 -8.07
N THR A 84 3.45 -0.15 -9.29
CA THR A 84 3.00 0.47 -10.54
C THR A 84 2.23 -0.52 -11.39
N LEU A 85 1.10 -0.07 -11.95
CA LEU A 85 0.37 -0.77 -12.98
C LEU A 85 0.28 0.15 -14.21
N SER A 86 1.11 -0.14 -15.20
CA SER A 86 1.26 0.64 -16.43
C SER A 86 0.42 0.04 -17.56
N LEU A 87 -0.49 0.84 -18.12
CA LEU A 87 -1.55 0.36 -19.01
C LEU A 87 -1.54 1.12 -20.33
N GLN A 88 -1.69 0.39 -21.43
CA GLN A 88 -1.94 0.95 -22.76
C GLN A 88 -3.35 0.53 -23.22
N ALA A 89 -4.19 1.51 -23.52
CA ALA A 89 -5.52 1.30 -24.07
C ALA A 89 -5.50 1.27 -25.60
N THR A 90 -6.62 0.89 -26.21
CA THR A 90 -6.74 0.81 -27.67
C THR A 90 -7.15 2.15 -28.31
N SER A 91 -7.62 3.09 -27.50
CA SER A 91 -8.01 4.44 -27.91
C SER A 91 -7.76 5.47 -26.81
N GLU A 92 -7.65 6.74 -27.19
CA GLU A 92 -7.55 7.86 -26.25
C GLU A 92 -8.84 8.01 -25.41
N GLU A 93 -10.01 7.71 -25.98
CA GLU A 93 -11.28 7.74 -25.27
C GLU A 93 -11.31 6.74 -24.11
N GLU A 94 -10.78 5.53 -24.30
CA GLU A 94 -10.66 4.54 -23.23
C GLU A 94 -9.76 5.03 -22.10
N VAL A 95 -8.60 5.62 -22.41
CA VAL A 95 -7.71 6.22 -21.39
C VAL A 95 -8.45 7.25 -20.57
N ASN A 96 -9.13 8.19 -21.25
CA ASN A 96 -9.86 9.26 -20.59
C ASN A 96 -11.01 8.73 -19.71
N MET A 97 -11.72 7.69 -20.17
CA MET A 97 -12.76 7.02 -19.38
C MET A 97 -12.19 6.36 -18.13
N TRP A 98 -11.10 5.61 -18.26
CA TRP A 98 -10.45 4.93 -17.13
C TRP A 98 -9.91 5.92 -16.11
N ILE A 99 -9.17 6.93 -16.54
CA ILE A 99 -8.63 7.96 -15.64
C ILE A 99 -9.78 8.64 -14.90
N LYS A 100 -10.79 9.13 -15.60
CA LYS A 100 -11.91 9.86 -14.98
C LYS A 100 -12.70 8.98 -14.00
N GLY A 101 -13.02 7.75 -14.42
CA GLY A 101 -13.76 6.80 -13.60
C GLY A 101 -12.99 6.40 -12.34
N LEU A 102 -11.71 6.05 -12.48
CA LEU A 102 -10.87 5.65 -11.36
C LEU A 102 -10.58 6.80 -10.41
N THR A 103 -10.34 8.02 -10.91
CA THR A 103 -10.16 9.19 -10.03
C THR A 103 -11.40 9.40 -9.16
N TRP A 104 -12.60 9.33 -9.74
CA TRP A 104 -13.84 9.45 -8.97
C TRP A 104 -14.01 8.30 -7.96
N LEU A 105 -13.74 7.05 -8.37
CA LEU A 105 -13.84 5.89 -7.50
C LEU A 105 -12.84 5.94 -6.34
N THR A 106 -11.62 6.42 -6.56
CA THR A 106 -10.63 6.59 -5.49
C THR A 106 -11.12 7.59 -4.45
N GLU A 107 -11.64 8.74 -4.88
CA GLU A 107 -12.18 9.76 -3.97
C GLU A 107 -13.42 9.26 -3.21
N ASP A 108 -14.40 8.67 -3.90
CA ASP A 108 -15.59 8.08 -3.28
C ASP A 108 -15.22 6.98 -2.29
N THR A 109 -14.26 6.11 -2.65
CA THR A 109 -13.86 4.99 -1.80
C THR A 109 -13.21 5.44 -0.50
N LEU A 110 -12.39 6.49 -0.54
CA LEU A 110 -11.75 7.06 0.65
C LEU A 110 -12.77 7.80 1.54
N GLN A 111 -13.73 8.49 0.93
CA GLN A 111 -14.75 9.27 1.65
C GLN A 111 -15.93 8.43 2.15
N ALA A 112 -16.19 7.26 1.56
CA ALA A 112 -17.29 6.34 1.90
C ALA A 112 -17.43 6.12 3.42
N ALA A 113 -18.68 6.15 3.91
CA ALA A 113 -19.00 5.94 5.32
C ALA A 113 -18.50 4.59 5.84
N THR A 114 -18.14 4.53 7.13
CA THR A 114 -17.55 3.31 7.73
C THR A 114 -18.36 2.03 7.49
N PRO A 115 -19.71 2.00 7.60
CA PRO A 115 -20.47 0.78 7.32
C PRO A 115 -20.28 0.23 5.89
N LEU A 116 -20.20 1.11 4.89
CA LEU A 116 -19.94 0.71 3.51
C LEU A 116 -18.50 0.19 3.33
N GLN A 117 -17.52 0.76 4.05
CA GLN A 117 -16.15 0.23 4.05
C GLN A 117 -16.08 -1.17 4.69
N ILE A 118 -16.83 -1.39 5.77
CA ILE A 118 -16.94 -2.71 6.41
C ILE A 118 -17.58 -3.71 5.45
N GLU A 119 -18.67 -3.34 4.77
CA GLU A 119 -19.30 -4.21 3.78
C GLU A 119 -18.33 -4.58 2.64
N ARG A 120 -17.62 -3.59 2.07
CA ARG A 120 -16.61 -3.82 1.03
C ARG A 120 -15.50 -4.76 1.53
N TRP A 121 -15.05 -4.59 2.77
CA TRP A 121 -14.06 -5.49 3.38
C TRP A 121 -14.62 -6.91 3.54
N LEU A 122 -15.85 -7.07 4.04
CA LEU A 122 -16.50 -8.37 4.17
C LEU A 122 -16.64 -9.08 2.83
N ARG A 123 -17.09 -8.38 1.79
CA ARG A 123 -17.18 -8.96 0.44
C ARG A 123 -15.81 -9.40 -0.08
N LYS A 124 -14.77 -8.58 0.13
CA LYS A 124 -13.38 -8.95 -0.24
C LYS A 124 -12.93 -10.23 0.49
N GLN A 125 -13.23 -10.37 1.77
CA GLN A 125 -12.91 -11.59 2.53
C GLN A 125 -13.72 -12.80 2.09
N PHE A 126 -14.99 -12.62 1.73
CA PHE A 126 -15.85 -13.72 1.28
C PHE A 126 -15.41 -14.23 -0.10
N TYR A 127 -15.14 -13.33 -1.05
CA TYR A 127 -14.71 -13.73 -2.40
C TYR A 127 -13.28 -14.26 -2.46
N SER A 128 -12.43 -14.00 -1.46
CA SER A 128 -11.09 -14.59 -1.42
C SER A 128 -11.12 -16.09 -1.07
N VAL A 129 -12.15 -16.54 -0.36
CA VAL A 129 -12.34 -17.95 0.00
C VAL A 129 -13.29 -18.70 -0.93
N ASP A 130 -14.24 -18.02 -1.57
CA ASP A 130 -15.12 -18.60 -2.59
C ASP A 130 -14.41 -18.79 -3.93
N ARG A 131 -13.49 -19.77 -3.97
CA ARG A 131 -12.65 -20.05 -5.15
C ARG A 131 -13.45 -20.51 -6.36
N ASN A 132 -14.57 -21.18 -6.14
CA ASN A 132 -15.40 -21.74 -7.19
C ASN A 132 -16.49 -20.77 -7.69
N ARG A 133 -16.64 -19.61 -7.04
CA ARG A 133 -17.74 -18.64 -7.28
C ARG A 133 -19.11 -19.30 -7.16
N GLU A 134 -19.27 -20.14 -6.14
CA GLU A 134 -20.53 -20.81 -5.83
C GLU A 134 -21.39 -19.98 -4.86
N ASP A 135 -20.94 -18.76 -4.50
CA ASP A 135 -21.54 -17.85 -3.51
C ASP A 135 -21.71 -18.50 -2.12
N ARG A 136 -20.89 -19.51 -1.85
CA ARG A 136 -20.98 -20.40 -0.69
C ARG A 136 -19.60 -20.82 -0.22
N ILE A 137 -19.39 -20.85 1.08
CA ILE A 137 -18.10 -21.22 1.70
C ILE A 137 -18.30 -22.27 2.79
N SER A 138 -17.33 -23.16 2.98
CA SER A 138 -17.44 -24.14 4.06
C SER A 138 -17.10 -23.53 5.43
N ALA A 139 -17.57 -24.15 6.52
CA ALA A 139 -17.18 -23.74 7.87
C ALA A 139 -15.66 -23.87 8.13
N LYS A 140 -14.96 -24.74 7.38
CA LYS A 140 -13.51 -24.89 7.45
C LYS A 140 -12.81 -23.70 6.82
N ASP A 141 -13.30 -23.24 5.66
CA ASP A 141 -12.77 -22.06 4.99
C ASP A 141 -12.98 -20.80 5.82
N LEU A 142 -14.17 -20.65 6.42
CA LEU A 142 -14.46 -19.57 7.35
C LEU A 142 -13.51 -19.57 8.55
N LYS A 143 -13.24 -20.73 9.17
CA LYS A 143 -12.28 -20.83 10.28
C LYS A 143 -10.88 -20.38 9.87
N ASN A 144 -10.43 -20.78 8.69
CA ASN A 144 -9.11 -20.42 8.17
C ASN A 144 -9.04 -18.92 7.86
N MET A 145 -10.08 -18.35 7.24
CA MET A 145 -10.17 -16.92 6.94
C MET A 145 -10.17 -16.09 8.22
N LEU A 146 -10.96 -16.47 9.23
CA LEU A 146 -10.96 -15.78 10.53
C LEU A 146 -9.55 -15.74 11.14
N SER A 147 -8.79 -16.83 11.03
CA SER A 147 -7.40 -16.85 11.48
C SER A 147 -6.48 -15.91 10.68
N GLN A 148 -6.69 -15.78 9.37
CA GLN A 148 -5.93 -14.86 8.51
C GLN A 148 -6.21 -13.39 8.84
N VAL A 149 -7.44 -13.07 9.30
CA VAL A 149 -7.81 -11.73 9.77
C VAL A 149 -7.59 -11.54 11.28
N ASN A 150 -6.68 -12.33 11.87
CA ASN A 150 -6.25 -12.25 13.27
C ASN A 150 -7.34 -12.58 14.32
N TYR A 151 -8.36 -13.36 13.96
CA TYR A 151 -9.34 -13.90 14.89
C TYR A 151 -9.14 -15.41 15.13
N ARG A 152 -8.75 -15.77 16.36
CA ARG A 152 -8.57 -17.18 16.73
C ARG A 152 -9.90 -17.81 17.12
N VAL A 153 -10.44 -18.64 16.23
CA VAL A 153 -11.61 -19.47 16.51
C VAL A 153 -11.26 -20.54 17.57
N PRO A 154 -11.98 -20.61 18.71
CA PRO A 154 -11.67 -21.57 19.77
C PRO A 154 -11.79 -23.03 19.35
N ASN A 155 -12.88 -23.39 18.66
CA ASN A 155 -13.12 -24.73 18.11
C ASN A 155 -14.25 -24.70 17.05
N MET A 156 -14.41 -25.78 16.29
CA MET A 156 -15.46 -25.88 15.25
C MET A 156 -16.88 -25.88 15.83
N ARG A 157 -17.04 -26.30 17.09
CA ARG A 157 -18.33 -26.31 17.78
C ARG A 157 -18.83 -24.88 18.02
N PHE A 158 -17.95 -23.97 18.42
CA PHE A 158 -18.26 -22.55 18.57
C PHE A 158 -18.82 -21.94 17.28
N LEU A 159 -18.16 -22.19 16.14
CA LEU A 159 -18.67 -21.70 14.84
C LEU A 159 -20.02 -22.30 14.50
N ARG A 160 -20.20 -23.61 14.69
CA ARG A 160 -21.49 -24.27 14.43
C ARG A 160 -22.59 -23.67 15.31
N GLU A 161 -22.38 -23.52 16.61
CA GLU A 161 -23.36 -22.92 17.53
C GLU A 161 -23.77 -21.52 17.08
N ARG A 162 -22.82 -20.68 16.65
CA ARG A 162 -23.10 -19.33 16.12
C ARG A 162 -23.77 -19.30 14.75
N LEU A 163 -23.63 -20.35 13.96
CA LEU A 163 -24.28 -20.49 12.65
C LEU A 163 -25.65 -21.19 12.75
N THR A 164 -25.92 -22.00 13.79
CA THR A 164 -27.16 -22.78 13.92
C THR A 164 -28.36 -21.93 14.33
N ASP A 165 -28.13 -20.75 14.92
CA ASP A 165 -29.16 -19.74 15.14
C ASP A 165 -29.71 -19.15 13.81
N LEU A 166 -29.12 -19.51 12.65
CA LEU A 166 -29.52 -19.15 11.30
C LEU A 166 -29.97 -20.43 10.55
N GLU A 167 -31.13 -20.43 9.91
CA GLU A 167 -31.88 -21.63 9.50
C GLU A 167 -31.12 -22.69 8.63
N GLN A 168 -30.91 -23.86 9.24
CA GLN A 168 -30.78 -25.27 8.76
C GLN A 168 -30.32 -25.74 7.34
N ARG A 169 -29.48 -26.81 7.39
CA ARG A 169 -29.31 -28.02 6.53
C ARG A 169 -28.22 -28.08 5.43
N SER A 170 -27.76 -27.00 4.81
CA SER A 170 -26.54 -27.07 3.98
C SER A 170 -25.32 -26.78 4.85
N GLY A 171 -24.24 -27.56 4.71
CA GLY A 171 -22.98 -27.30 5.42
C GLY A 171 -22.28 -26.00 4.99
N ASP A 172 -22.86 -25.29 4.03
CA ASP A 172 -22.28 -24.14 3.35
C ASP A 172 -22.89 -22.82 3.85
N ILE A 173 -22.03 -21.82 3.95
CA ILE A 173 -22.30 -20.50 4.53
C ILE A 173 -22.43 -19.49 3.39
N THR A 174 -23.56 -18.79 3.34
CA THR A 174 -23.82 -17.71 2.39
C THR A 174 -23.20 -16.38 2.86
N TYR A 175 -23.04 -15.42 1.95
CA TYR A 175 -22.55 -14.08 2.31
C TYR A 175 -23.37 -13.41 3.43
N GLY A 176 -24.70 -13.48 3.36
CA GLY A 176 -25.59 -12.89 4.37
C GLY A 176 -25.36 -13.49 5.76
N GLN A 177 -25.20 -14.81 5.85
CA GLN A 177 -24.87 -15.50 7.11
C GLN A 177 -23.48 -15.13 7.61
N PHE A 178 -22.50 -15.03 6.72
CA PHE A 178 -21.15 -14.58 7.06
C PHE A 178 -21.13 -13.15 7.62
N ALA A 179 -21.81 -12.21 6.95
CA ALA A 179 -21.91 -10.82 7.39
C ALA A 179 -22.64 -10.70 8.75
N GLN A 180 -23.69 -11.49 8.96
CA GLN A 180 -24.37 -11.56 10.26
C GLN A 180 -23.49 -12.14 11.35
N LEU A 181 -22.74 -13.22 11.06
CA LEU A 181 -21.79 -13.81 11.99
C LEU A 181 -20.73 -12.80 12.40
N TYR A 182 -20.18 -12.05 11.45
CA TYR A 182 -19.20 -10.98 11.73
C TYR A 182 -19.77 -9.95 12.69
N ARG A 183 -20.96 -9.38 12.40
CA ARG A 183 -21.61 -8.38 13.27
C ARG A 183 -21.81 -8.90 14.69
N SER A 184 -22.36 -10.11 14.82
CA SER A 184 -22.55 -10.77 16.11
C SER A 184 -21.22 -11.00 16.84
N LEU A 185 -20.18 -11.43 16.14
CA LEU A 185 -18.87 -11.72 16.71
C LEU A 185 -18.19 -10.47 17.26
N MET A 186 -18.21 -9.37 16.48
CA MET A 186 -17.62 -8.10 16.89
C MET A 186 -18.32 -7.53 18.12
N TYR A 187 -19.65 -7.50 18.11
CA TYR A 187 -20.43 -7.02 19.24
C TYR A 187 -20.22 -7.90 20.49
N ASP A 188 -20.30 -9.22 20.36
CA ASP A 188 -20.15 -10.13 21.50
C ASP A 188 -18.74 -10.15 22.10
N ALA A 189 -17.71 -9.95 21.28
CA ALA A 189 -16.33 -9.86 21.74
C ALA A 189 -16.09 -8.56 22.55
N GLN A 190 -16.88 -7.52 22.30
CA GLN A 190 -16.68 -6.18 22.86
C GLN A 190 -17.75 -5.76 23.87
N LYS A 191 -18.85 -6.52 24.05
CA LYS A 191 -19.91 -6.23 25.03
C LYS A 191 -19.43 -6.19 26.48
N THR A 192 -18.31 -6.85 26.79
CA THR A 192 -17.69 -6.85 28.13
C THR A 192 -16.73 -5.68 28.34
N VAL A 193 -16.54 -4.81 27.34
CA VAL A 193 -16.02 -3.45 27.54
C VAL A 193 -17.08 -2.71 28.37
N ARG A 194 -17.13 -3.08 29.66
CA ARG A 194 -17.98 -2.52 30.69
C ARG A 194 -17.45 -1.12 30.92
N GLU A 195 -18.32 -0.17 30.60
CA GLU A 195 -18.10 1.28 30.58
C GLU A 195 -17.51 1.78 29.25
N PRO A 196 -18.36 2.23 28.30
CA PRO A 196 -17.99 3.39 27.50
C PRO A 196 -17.52 4.47 28.50
N PRO A 197 -16.56 5.36 28.16
CA PRO A 197 -16.15 6.48 29.03
C PRO A 197 -17.26 7.48 29.38
N ALA A 198 -18.53 7.14 29.18
CA ALA A 198 -19.69 7.94 29.44
C ALA A 198 -20.63 7.21 30.42
N PRO A 199 -20.37 7.26 31.74
CA PRO A 199 -21.40 7.03 32.76
C PRO A 199 -22.65 7.92 32.57
N ARG A 200 -22.62 8.88 31.63
CA ARG A 200 -23.70 9.80 31.24
C ARG A 200 -24.54 9.35 30.02
N LEU A 201 -24.11 8.35 29.24
CA LEU A 201 -24.92 7.70 28.19
C LEU A 201 -25.84 6.59 28.77
N ALA A 202 -25.62 6.22 30.04
CA ALA A 202 -26.40 5.21 30.76
C ALA A 202 -27.94 5.44 30.77
N PRO A 203 -28.48 6.67 30.79
CA PRO A 203 -29.92 6.88 30.68
C PRO A 203 -30.48 6.61 29.28
N ALA A 204 -29.71 6.89 28.23
CA ALA A 204 -30.06 6.67 26.83
C ALA A 204 -29.99 5.19 26.42
N LEU A 205 -29.15 4.41 27.11
CA LEU A 205 -29.00 2.96 26.96
C LEU A 205 -29.96 2.15 27.85
N ARG A 206 -30.91 2.79 28.55
CA ARG A 206 -31.89 2.05 29.37
C ARG A 206 -32.82 1.24 28.47
N PRO A 207 -33.11 -0.03 28.83
CA PRO A 207 -34.04 -0.85 28.07
C PRO A 207 -35.46 -0.26 28.17
N SER A 208 -35.95 0.34 27.08
CA SER A 208 -37.38 0.46 26.84
C SER A 208 -37.92 -0.92 26.41
N PRO A 209 -39.23 -1.20 26.49
CA PRO A 209 -39.78 -2.51 26.15
C PRO A 209 -39.76 -2.85 24.64
N SER A 210 -39.22 -1.96 23.81
CA SER A 210 -38.90 -2.16 22.39
C SER A 210 -37.42 -2.56 22.24
N PRO A 211 -37.00 -3.24 21.14
CA PRO A 211 -35.58 -3.50 20.88
C PRO A 211 -34.77 -2.22 21.10
N ALA A 212 -33.69 -2.31 21.88
CA ALA A 212 -32.91 -1.16 22.34
C ALA A 212 -32.26 -0.44 21.15
N CYS A 213 -32.99 0.51 20.57
CA CYS A 213 -32.56 1.34 19.44
C CYS A 213 -32.25 2.74 19.96
N LEU A 214 -31.15 3.33 19.48
CA LEU A 214 -30.70 4.67 19.84
C LEU A 214 -31.09 5.64 18.73
N GLY A 215 -32.16 6.40 18.95
CA GLY A 215 -32.60 7.47 18.05
C GLY A 215 -31.87 8.81 18.28
N PRO A 216 -32.23 9.87 17.52
CA PRO A 216 -31.53 11.15 17.54
C PRO A 216 -31.59 11.84 18.91
N ALA A 217 -32.72 11.71 19.62
CA ALA A 217 -32.87 12.28 20.96
C ALA A 217 -31.93 11.63 22.01
N ALA A 218 -31.66 10.33 21.85
CA ALA A 218 -30.77 9.58 22.73
C ALA A 218 -29.30 9.99 22.52
N LEU A 219 -28.88 10.16 21.26
CA LEU A 219 -27.55 10.67 20.92
C LEU A 219 -27.38 12.14 21.32
N LEU A 220 -28.37 12.99 21.07
CA LEU A 220 -28.34 14.40 21.45
C LEU A 220 -28.13 14.56 22.96
N GLY A 221 -28.87 13.81 23.78
CA GLY A 221 -28.71 13.84 25.24
C GLY A 221 -27.37 13.30 25.74
N GLY A 222 -26.75 12.40 24.98
CA GLY A 222 -25.46 11.79 25.32
C GLY A 222 -24.24 12.60 24.89
N PHE A 223 -24.27 13.12 23.67
CA PHE A 223 -23.16 13.80 23.01
C PHE A 223 -23.29 15.32 23.00
N GLY A 224 -24.46 15.91 23.24
CA GLY A 224 -24.63 17.35 23.08
C GLY A 224 -23.88 18.25 24.06
N CYS A 225 -23.29 17.66 25.11
CA CYS A 225 -22.35 18.34 26.00
C CYS A 225 -20.88 17.99 25.75
N LEU A 226 -20.59 17.08 24.81
CA LEU A 226 -19.27 16.53 24.54
C LEU A 226 -18.79 16.85 23.12
N GLU A 227 -19.72 16.90 22.17
CA GLU A 227 -19.43 16.99 20.74
C GLU A 227 -20.14 18.19 20.11
N LEU A 228 -19.41 18.95 19.30
CA LEU A 228 -19.93 20.16 18.65
C LEU A 228 -21.00 19.87 17.60
N TRP A 229 -21.00 18.67 16.99
CA TRP A 229 -22.01 18.27 16.00
C TRP A 229 -23.34 17.87 16.65
N ALA A 230 -23.34 17.56 17.95
CA ALA A 230 -24.52 17.08 18.68
C ALA A 230 -25.28 18.23 19.38
N VAL A 231 -25.35 19.41 18.77
CA VAL A 231 -26.00 20.60 19.38
C VAL A 231 -27.46 20.78 18.94
N ASP A 232 -27.84 20.19 17.81
CA ASP A 232 -29.18 20.28 17.22
C ASP A 232 -29.67 18.90 16.79
N ARG A 233 -30.95 18.62 17.01
CA ARG A 233 -31.58 17.35 16.63
C ARG A 233 -31.49 17.11 15.13
N LEU A 234 -31.63 18.14 14.30
CA LEU A 234 -31.55 17.99 12.84
C LEU A 234 -30.14 17.61 12.39
N GLN A 235 -29.10 18.23 12.96
CA GLN A 235 -27.71 17.88 12.68
C GLN A 235 -27.37 16.45 13.12
N VAL A 236 -27.88 16.02 14.29
CA VAL A 236 -27.74 14.63 14.74
C VAL A 236 -28.44 13.67 13.78
N GLN A 237 -29.63 14.02 13.27
CA GLN A 237 -30.36 13.21 12.31
C GLN A 237 -29.60 13.08 10.98
N GLU A 238 -29.12 14.19 10.43
CA GLU A 238 -28.31 14.21 9.20
C GLU A 238 -27.02 13.41 9.36
N PHE A 239 -26.36 13.53 10.52
CA PHE A 239 -25.18 12.74 10.85
C PHE A 239 -25.47 11.24 10.83
N MET A 240 -26.55 10.80 11.50
CA MET A 240 -26.95 9.40 11.54
C MET A 240 -27.27 8.86 10.14
N LEU A 241 -27.99 9.63 9.32
CA LEU A 241 -28.31 9.25 7.94
C LEU A 241 -27.05 9.13 7.08
N GLY A 242 -26.11 10.07 7.23
CA GLY A 242 -24.82 10.03 6.55
C GLY A 242 -23.97 8.81 6.91
N PHE A 243 -24.06 8.35 8.16
CA PHE A 243 -23.36 7.15 8.63
C PHE A 243 -24.04 5.86 8.14
N LEU A 244 -25.37 5.74 8.29
CA LEU A 244 -26.12 4.52 7.97
C LEU A 244 -26.27 4.28 6.47
N ARG A 245 -26.60 5.33 5.71
CA ARG A 245 -26.95 5.26 4.27
C ARG A 245 -27.94 4.13 3.93
N ASP A 246 -28.96 3.95 4.77
CA ASP A 246 -30.03 2.97 4.59
C ASP A 246 -31.29 3.68 4.05
N PRO A 247 -31.66 3.47 2.76
CA PRO A 247 -32.79 4.15 2.13
C PRO A 247 -34.14 3.89 2.81
N LEU A 248 -34.31 2.75 3.50
CA LEU A 248 -35.55 2.45 4.20
C LEU A 248 -35.68 3.26 5.49
N ARG A 249 -34.56 3.50 6.19
CA ARG A 249 -34.50 4.32 7.40
C ARG A 249 -34.37 5.82 7.12
N GLU A 250 -34.19 6.22 5.86
CA GLU A 250 -34.33 7.61 5.40
C GLU A 250 -35.80 8.09 5.39
N ILE A 251 -36.75 7.17 5.27
CA ILE A 251 -38.20 7.45 5.23
C ILE A 251 -38.79 7.57 6.65
N GLU A 252 -38.19 6.86 7.62
CA GLU A 252 -38.56 6.90 9.06
C GLU A 252 -37.58 7.77 9.87
N GLU A 253 -37.69 7.80 11.20
CA GLU A 253 -36.68 8.43 12.06
C GLU A 253 -35.44 7.52 12.20
N PRO A 254 -34.20 8.00 11.95
CA PRO A 254 -33.04 7.13 11.97
C PRO A 254 -32.71 6.66 13.38
N TYR A 255 -32.26 5.42 13.50
CA TYR A 255 -31.82 4.83 14.76
C TYR A 255 -30.61 3.92 14.56
N PHE A 256 -29.77 3.80 15.59
CA PHE A 256 -28.74 2.78 15.69
C PHE A 256 -29.25 1.58 16.50
N SER A 257 -29.00 0.37 16.01
CA SER A 257 -28.94 -0.80 16.88
C SER A 257 -27.73 -0.71 17.82
N LEU A 258 -27.66 -1.56 18.85
CA LEU A 258 -26.53 -1.57 19.77
C LEU A 258 -25.20 -1.93 19.08
N ASP A 259 -25.21 -2.84 18.11
CA ASP A 259 -24.03 -3.21 17.34
C ASP A 259 -23.61 -2.09 16.36
N GLU A 260 -24.56 -1.40 15.73
CA GLU A 260 -24.30 -0.23 14.89
C GLU A 260 -23.70 0.92 15.72
N PHE A 261 -24.19 1.14 16.94
CA PHE A 261 -23.63 2.15 17.84
C PHE A 261 -22.19 1.83 18.27
N VAL A 262 -21.90 0.57 18.64
CA VAL A 262 -20.53 0.16 18.95
C VAL A 262 -19.63 0.32 17.71
N THR A 263 -20.14 -0.01 16.52
CA THR A 263 -19.43 0.22 15.25
C THR A 263 -19.12 1.69 15.04
N PHE A 264 -20.08 2.59 15.29
CA PHE A 264 -19.86 4.04 15.26
C PHE A 264 -18.74 4.48 16.22
N LEU A 265 -18.67 3.93 17.44
CA LEU A 265 -17.62 4.30 18.39
C LEU A 265 -16.19 4.02 17.87
N PHE A 266 -16.01 2.99 17.05
CA PHE A 266 -14.73 2.62 16.43
C PHE A 266 -14.53 3.21 15.03
N SER A 267 -15.50 3.98 14.53
CA SER A 267 -15.52 4.49 13.17
C SER A 267 -14.66 5.74 12.97
N LYS A 268 -14.32 6.06 11.72
CA LYS A 268 -13.61 7.31 11.39
C LYS A 268 -14.46 8.55 11.68
N GLU A 269 -15.79 8.41 11.67
CA GLU A 269 -16.74 9.47 12.00
C GLU A 269 -16.72 9.82 13.49
N ASN A 270 -16.20 8.93 14.35
CA ASN A 270 -15.92 9.17 15.77
C ASN A 270 -14.39 9.28 16.04
N SER A 271 -13.62 9.78 15.07
CA SER A 271 -12.18 9.92 15.21
C SER A 271 -11.84 10.91 16.34
N VAL A 272 -10.78 10.60 17.09
CA VAL A 272 -10.19 11.54 18.06
C VAL A 272 -9.58 12.77 17.37
N TRP A 273 -9.26 12.67 16.07
CA TRP A 273 -8.72 13.77 15.28
C TRP A 273 -9.83 14.72 14.84
N ASN A 274 -9.66 16.02 15.12
CA ASN A 274 -10.55 17.05 14.61
C ASN A 274 -10.13 17.42 13.17
N SER A 275 -10.93 16.99 12.19
CA SER A 275 -10.70 17.21 10.76
C SER A 275 -10.74 18.69 10.33
N GLN A 276 -11.23 19.61 11.16
CA GLN A 276 -11.13 21.04 10.88
C GLN A 276 -9.68 21.52 10.78
N LEU A 277 -8.74 20.81 11.43
CA LEU A 277 -7.31 21.11 11.35
C LEU A 277 -6.65 20.62 10.05
N ASP A 278 -7.35 19.83 9.23
CA ASP A 278 -6.85 19.40 7.91
C ASP A 278 -6.80 20.57 6.93
N ALA A 279 -7.70 21.54 7.10
CA ALA A 279 -7.76 22.74 6.29
C ALA A 279 -6.69 23.75 6.72
N VAL A 280 -5.95 24.25 5.74
CA VAL A 280 -4.99 25.34 5.96
C VAL A 280 -5.74 26.60 6.36
N CYS A 281 -5.34 27.24 7.46
CA CYS A 281 -5.76 28.59 7.83
C CYS A 281 -4.82 29.63 7.17
N PRO A 282 -5.27 30.41 6.16
CA PRO A 282 -4.39 31.33 5.44
C PRO A 282 -3.83 32.47 6.31
N ASP A 283 -4.56 32.86 7.36
CA ASP A 283 -4.16 33.96 8.24
C ASP A 283 -2.90 33.63 9.06
N THR A 284 -2.68 32.35 9.35
CA THR A 284 -1.48 31.89 10.08
C THR A 284 -0.25 31.76 9.19
N MET A 285 -0.34 32.05 7.88
CA MET A 285 0.71 31.84 6.87
C MET A 285 1.41 33.13 6.43
N ASN A 286 1.36 34.17 7.29
CA ASN A 286 1.87 35.52 7.04
C ASN A 286 3.13 35.90 7.85
N ASN A 287 3.62 35.05 8.75
CA ASN A 287 4.87 35.31 9.47
C ASN A 287 6.08 35.05 8.55
N PRO A 288 7.28 35.53 8.90
CA PRO A 288 8.51 35.18 8.19
C PRO A 288 8.73 33.66 8.13
N LEU A 289 9.30 33.16 7.02
CA LEU A 289 9.51 31.73 6.79
C LEU A 289 10.29 31.03 7.92
N SER A 290 11.16 31.75 8.63
CA SER A 290 11.93 31.27 9.79
C SER A 290 11.07 30.88 11.00
N HIS A 291 9.78 31.20 11.04
CA HIS A 291 8.88 30.90 12.15
C HIS A 291 8.11 29.58 11.98
N TYR A 292 8.30 28.89 10.86
CA TYR A 292 7.54 27.69 10.52
C TYR A 292 8.42 26.45 10.62
N TRP A 293 7.83 25.35 11.08
CA TRP A 293 8.38 24.03 10.79
C TRP A 293 8.09 23.68 9.34
N ILE A 294 9.12 23.29 8.61
CA ILE A 294 9.03 22.97 7.19
C ILE A 294 9.36 21.49 7.03
N SER A 295 8.38 20.71 6.56
CA SER A 295 8.58 19.31 6.23
C SER A 295 9.70 19.17 5.20
N SER A 296 10.78 18.47 5.58
CA SER A 296 12.05 18.43 4.85
C SER A 296 12.52 16.99 4.68
N SER A 297 13.03 16.66 3.51
CA SER A 297 13.55 15.35 3.13
C SER A 297 15.05 15.46 2.88
N HIS A 298 15.78 14.45 3.36
CA HIS A 298 17.21 14.27 3.16
C HIS A 298 17.45 13.20 2.09
N ASN A 299 18.40 13.42 1.19
CA ASN A 299 18.71 12.54 0.05
C ASN A 299 17.44 12.01 -0.64
N THR A 300 16.56 12.94 -1.03
CA THR A 300 15.19 12.66 -1.51
C THR A 300 15.13 11.71 -2.70
N TYR A 301 16.20 11.60 -3.48
CA TYR A 301 16.28 10.71 -4.63
C TYR A 301 16.33 9.22 -4.23
N LEU A 302 16.77 8.87 -3.03
CA LEU A 302 16.94 7.48 -2.60
C LEU A 302 15.61 6.83 -2.18
N THR A 303 15.45 5.56 -2.53
CA THR A 303 14.26 4.76 -2.18
C THR A 303 14.49 3.76 -1.06
N GLY A 304 15.74 3.57 -0.64
CA GLY A 304 16.13 2.66 0.44
C GLY A 304 17.37 3.15 1.19
N ASP A 305 18.37 2.27 1.33
CA ASP A 305 19.63 2.59 2.01
C ASP A 305 20.49 3.67 1.31
N GLN A 306 21.53 4.14 2.01
CA GLN A 306 22.45 5.17 1.51
C GLN A 306 23.55 4.62 0.58
N PHE A 307 23.61 3.32 0.27
CA PHE A 307 24.79 2.72 -0.35
C PHE A 307 24.53 2.06 -1.70
N SER A 308 23.50 1.23 -1.82
CA SER A 308 23.18 0.49 -3.04
C SER A 308 21.75 0.71 -3.52
N SER A 309 20.91 1.35 -2.71
CA SER A 309 19.52 1.56 -3.09
C SER A 309 19.36 2.40 -4.34
N GLU A 310 18.19 2.27 -4.93
CA GLU A 310 17.89 2.91 -6.20
C GLU A 310 17.54 4.39 -6.00
N SER A 311 18.13 5.24 -6.84
CA SER A 311 17.69 6.61 -7.04
C SER A 311 16.47 6.65 -7.97
N SER A 312 15.43 7.40 -7.61
CA SER A 312 14.16 7.39 -8.35
C SER A 312 13.52 8.76 -8.49
N LEU A 313 12.91 8.98 -9.66
CA LEU A 313 11.99 10.09 -9.88
C LEU A 313 10.75 9.96 -8.98
N GLU A 314 10.28 8.73 -8.74
CA GLU A 314 9.08 8.50 -7.92
C GLU A 314 9.30 8.87 -6.45
N ALA A 315 10.54 8.88 -5.96
CA ALA A 315 10.85 9.33 -4.61
C ALA A 315 10.56 10.84 -4.45
N TYR A 316 10.91 11.66 -5.44
CA TYR A 316 10.54 13.08 -5.48
C TYR A 316 9.04 13.28 -5.57
N ALA A 317 8.36 12.59 -6.49
CA ALA A 317 6.91 12.66 -6.65
C ALA A 317 6.19 12.31 -5.34
N ARG A 318 6.62 11.22 -4.69
CA ARG A 318 6.06 10.74 -3.43
C ARG A 318 6.27 11.74 -2.29
N CYS A 319 7.49 12.22 -2.08
CA CYS A 319 7.79 13.20 -1.03
C CYS A 319 6.97 14.49 -1.20
N LEU A 320 6.89 15.03 -2.41
CA LEU A 320 6.10 16.24 -2.68
C LEU A 320 4.60 16.02 -2.46
N ARG A 321 4.05 14.87 -2.87
CA ARG A 321 2.66 14.49 -2.62
C ARG A 321 2.36 14.19 -1.15
N MET A 322 3.37 13.80 -0.35
CA MET A 322 3.27 13.70 1.12
C MET A 322 3.32 15.08 1.83
N GLY A 323 3.40 16.17 1.08
CA GLY A 323 3.46 17.53 1.63
C GLY A 323 4.87 18.01 1.99
N CYS A 324 5.93 17.25 1.66
CA CYS A 324 7.31 17.71 1.87
C CYS A 324 7.59 18.97 1.06
N ARG A 325 8.23 19.97 1.67
CA ARG A 325 8.47 21.31 1.09
C ARG A 325 9.95 21.66 0.96
N CYS A 326 10.87 20.89 1.53
CA CYS A 326 12.30 21.02 1.29
C CYS A 326 12.85 19.67 0.84
N ILE A 327 13.39 19.59 -0.36
CA ILE A 327 13.89 18.35 -0.98
C ILE A 327 15.33 18.52 -1.45
N GLU A 328 16.07 17.41 -1.50
CA GLU A 328 17.52 17.40 -1.72
C GLU A 328 17.90 16.85 -3.09
N LEU A 329 18.92 17.44 -3.70
CA LEU A 329 19.47 17.08 -5.01
C LEU A 329 21.00 17.06 -4.93
N ASP A 330 21.58 15.87 -4.97
CA ASP A 330 23.04 15.68 -4.99
C ASP A 330 23.52 15.62 -6.43
N CYS A 331 24.00 16.76 -6.93
CA CYS A 331 24.30 16.95 -8.34
C CYS A 331 25.77 16.65 -8.62
N TRP A 332 26.00 15.70 -9.52
CA TRP A 332 27.33 15.30 -9.99
C TRP A 332 27.44 15.45 -11.50
N ASP A 333 28.66 15.67 -11.99
CA ASP A 333 28.92 15.73 -13.43
C ASP A 333 28.46 14.44 -14.12
N GLY A 334 27.54 14.57 -15.06
CA GLY A 334 27.02 13.47 -15.86
C GLY A 334 27.62 13.40 -17.26
N PRO A 335 27.29 12.33 -18.01
CA PRO A 335 27.62 12.24 -19.43
C PRO A 335 26.92 13.35 -20.22
N ASP A 336 27.43 13.65 -21.42
CA ASP A 336 26.82 14.61 -22.37
C ASP A 336 26.68 16.06 -21.84
N GLY A 337 27.43 16.41 -20.79
CA GLY A 337 27.48 17.76 -20.24
C GLY A 337 26.25 18.16 -19.41
N MET A 338 25.40 17.20 -19.04
CA MET A 338 24.25 17.40 -18.15
C MET A 338 24.42 16.61 -16.85
N PRO A 339 24.12 17.20 -15.67
CA PRO A 339 24.30 16.50 -14.40
C PRO A 339 23.40 15.28 -14.20
N VAL A 340 23.88 14.40 -13.33
CA VAL A 340 23.15 13.28 -12.77
C VAL A 340 23.00 13.45 -11.26
N ILE A 341 22.01 12.77 -10.69
CA ILE A 341 21.76 12.73 -9.25
C ILE A 341 21.92 11.31 -8.74
N TYR A 342 22.75 11.15 -7.71
CA TYR A 342 23.00 9.92 -6.96
C TYR A 342 23.84 10.25 -5.71
N HIS A 343 24.00 9.26 -4.82
CA HIS A 343 24.86 9.43 -3.66
C HIS A 343 26.33 9.17 -4.03
N GLY A 344 27.15 10.21 -3.94
CA GLY A 344 28.55 10.19 -4.38
C GLY A 344 29.37 9.04 -3.80
N HIS A 345 30.27 8.48 -4.60
CA HIS A 345 31.17 7.37 -4.20
C HIS A 345 30.47 6.10 -3.69
N THR A 346 29.18 5.92 -3.98
CA THR A 346 28.41 4.70 -3.62
C THR A 346 27.98 3.92 -4.87
N LEU A 347 27.19 2.86 -4.68
CA LEU A 347 26.60 2.03 -5.73
C LEU A 347 25.16 2.41 -6.05
N THR A 348 24.63 3.48 -5.45
CA THR A 348 23.29 3.98 -5.76
C THR A 348 23.15 4.30 -7.25
N THR A 349 21.99 4.00 -7.83
CA THR A 349 21.75 4.24 -9.25
C THR A 349 21.70 5.74 -9.56
N LYS A 350 21.85 6.10 -10.84
CA LYS A 350 21.90 7.49 -11.29
C LYS A 350 20.63 7.85 -12.04
N ILE A 351 20.08 9.02 -11.74
CA ILE A 351 18.95 9.61 -12.48
C ILE A 351 19.35 10.95 -13.07
N LYS A 352 18.76 11.33 -14.21
CA LYS A 352 19.13 12.57 -14.91
C LYS A 352 18.55 13.78 -14.17
N PHE A 353 19.36 14.83 -14.01
CA PHE A 353 18.91 16.09 -13.44
C PHE A 353 17.72 16.69 -14.20
N SER A 354 17.72 16.57 -15.54
CA SER A 354 16.60 17.05 -16.37
C SER A 354 15.27 16.43 -15.97
N ASP A 355 15.26 15.13 -15.71
CA ASP A 355 14.04 14.36 -15.49
C ASP A 355 13.53 14.63 -14.08
N VAL A 356 14.44 14.69 -13.10
CA VAL A 356 14.14 15.14 -11.73
C VAL A 356 13.49 16.52 -11.73
N LEU A 357 14.00 17.46 -12.52
CA LEU A 357 13.46 18.81 -12.56
C LEU A 357 12.04 18.86 -13.16
N HIS A 358 11.75 18.04 -14.18
CA HIS A 358 10.38 17.92 -14.72
C HIS A 358 9.43 17.26 -13.70
N THR A 359 9.89 16.21 -13.02
CA THR A 359 9.12 15.57 -11.93
C THR A 359 8.81 16.56 -10.81
N ILE A 360 9.79 17.37 -10.39
CA ILE A 360 9.56 18.43 -9.39
C ILE A 360 8.52 19.44 -9.91
N LYS A 361 8.65 19.89 -11.16
CA LYS A 361 7.69 20.83 -11.76
C LYS A 361 6.26 20.30 -11.73
N GLU A 362 6.09 19.02 -12.05
CA GLU A 362 4.78 18.36 -12.09
C GLU A 362 4.17 18.20 -10.70
N HIS A 363 4.95 17.79 -9.70
CA HIS A 363 4.43 17.39 -8.39
C HIS A 363 4.56 18.45 -7.28
N ALA A 364 5.38 19.51 -7.48
CA ALA A 364 5.74 20.47 -6.43
C ALA A 364 4.52 21.03 -5.69
N PHE A 365 3.44 21.29 -6.42
CA PHE A 365 2.29 21.99 -5.88
C PHE A 365 0.97 21.22 -5.99
N VAL A 366 1.03 19.89 -6.08
CA VAL A 366 -0.17 19.04 -6.10
C VAL A 366 -0.82 18.98 -4.72
N ALA A 367 -0.03 18.71 -3.68
CA ALA A 367 -0.55 18.58 -2.30
C ALA A 367 -0.63 19.91 -1.54
N SER A 368 0.10 20.94 -1.96
CA SER A 368 0.18 22.23 -1.26
C SER A 368 0.65 23.35 -2.18
N GLU A 369 0.06 24.55 -2.03
CA GLU A 369 0.44 25.72 -2.83
C GLU A 369 1.67 26.46 -2.30
N TYR A 370 2.12 26.14 -1.10
CA TYR A 370 3.21 26.82 -0.40
C TYR A 370 4.58 26.48 -1.02
N PRO A 371 5.60 27.34 -0.81
CA PRO A 371 6.88 27.25 -1.51
C PRO A 371 7.59 25.91 -1.33
N VAL A 372 8.36 25.54 -2.34
CA VAL A 372 9.28 24.39 -2.30
C VAL A 372 10.73 24.90 -2.30
N ILE A 373 11.57 24.35 -1.44
CA ILE A 373 13.00 24.64 -1.34
C ILE A 373 13.77 23.44 -1.92
N LEU A 374 14.67 23.71 -2.86
CA LEU A 374 15.60 22.72 -3.39
C LEU A 374 16.96 22.91 -2.70
N SER A 375 17.30 21.98 -1.81
CA SER A 375 18.64 21.86 -1.21
C SER A 375 19.56 21.22 -2.22
N ILE A 376 20.47 22.00 -2.80
CA ILE A 376 21.40 21.51 -3.81
C ILE A 376 22.74 21.21 -3.14
N GLU A 377 23.16 19.96 -3.19
CA GLU A 377 24.53 19.55 -2.90
C GLU A 377 25.28 19.41 -4.23
N ASP A 378 26.14 20.39 -4.53
CA ASP A 378 26.75 20.52 -5.86
C ASP A 378 28.22 20.07 -5.88
N HIS A 379 28.47 19.06 -6.71
CA HIS A 379 29.77 18.48 -7.04
C HIS A 379 30.08 18.59 -8.55
N CYS A 380 29.33 19.41 -9.29
CA CYS A 380 29.48 19.58 -10.72
C CYS A 380 30.60 20.57 -11.07
N SER A 381 31.21 20.38 -12.24
CA SER A 381 32.08 21.38 -12.86
C SER A 381 31.32 22.66 -13.21
N ILE A 382 32.03 23.78 -13.29
CA ILE A 382 31.45 25.09 -13.63
C ILE A 382 30.67 25.05 -14.97
N ALA A 383 31.12 24.23 -15.93
CA ALA A 383 30.43 24.06 -17.21
C ALA A 383 29.03 23.46 -17.01
N GLN A 384 28.92 22.38 -16.24
CA GLN A 384 27.63 21.74 -15.97
C GLN A 384 26.76 22.55 -15.00
N GLN A 385 27.36 23.31 -14.06
CA GLN A 385 26.62 24.27 -13.23
C GLN A 385 25.91 25.34 -14.07
N ARG A 386 26.54 25.85 -15.14
CA ARG A 386 25.87 26.77 -16.08
C ARG A 386 24.68 26.10 -16.76
N ASN A 387 24.81 24.83 -17.14
CA ASN A 387 23.73 24.06 -17.75
C ASN A 387 22.58 23.79 -16.77
N MET A 388 22.87 23.51 -15.49
CA MET A 388 21.85 23.42 -14.43
C MET A 388 21.09 24.73 -14.28
N ALA A 389 21.80 25.85 -14.15
CA ALA A 389 21.18 27.17 -13.99
C ALA A 389 20.29 27.54 -15.18
N GLN A 390 20.71 27.20 -16.40
CA GLN A 390 19.88 27.37 -17.60
C GLN A 390 18.64 26.48 -17.58
N HIS A 391 18.77 25.22 -17.16
CA HIS A 391 17.65 24.28 -17.05
C HIS A 391 16.66 24.68 -15.97
N PHE A 392 17.10 25.12 -14.79
CA PHE A 392 16.22 25.67 -13.76
C PHE A 392 15.36 26.79 -14.33
N LYS A 393 15.96 27.77 -15.02
CA LYS A 393 15.21 28.87 -15.65
C LYS A 393 14.26 28.39 -16.74
N LYS A 394 14.71 27.48 -17.61
CA LYS A 394 13.93 26.97 -18.74
C LYS A 394 12.72 26.15 -18.30
N VAL A 395 12.93 25.21 -17.38
CA VAL A 395 11.89 24.23 -16.98
C VAL A 395 10.94 24.85 -15.98
N LEU A 396 11.45 25.49 -14.92
CA LEU A 396 10.61 26.06 -13.87
C LEU A 396 9.99 27.41 -14.25
N GLY A 397 10.60 28.16 -15.18
CA GLY A 397 10.08 29.44 -15.65
C GLY A 397 9.75 30.39 -14.49
N ASP A 398 8.52 30.93 -14.48
CA ASP A 398 8.07 31.89 -13.47
C ASP A 398 7.88 31.30 -12.07
N THR A 399 7.80 29.97 -11.94
CA THR A 399 7.76 29.33 -10.62
C THR A 399 9.09 29.43 -9.89
N LEU A 400 10.21 29.61 -10.59
CA LEU A 400 11.51 29.83 -9.97
C LEU A 400 11.60 31.25 -9.37
N LEU A 401 11.95 31.35 -8.09
CA LEU A 401 12.22 32.64 -7.46
C LEU A 401 13.62 33.14 -7.84
N THR A 402 13.70 34.10 -8.76
CA THR A 402 14.98 34.66 -9.23
C THR A 402 15.34 36.02 -8.63
N LYS A 403 14.41 36.68 -7.93
CA LYS A 403 14.58 38.01 -7.36
C LYS A 403 14.03 38.03 -5.92
N PRO A 404 14.60 38.86 -5.03
CA PRO A 404 14.01 39.10 -3.71
C PRO A 404 12.57 39.58 -3.85
N VAL A 405 11.70 39.16 -2.93
CA VAL A 405 10.28 39.59 -2.90
C VAL A 405 10.18 41.06 -2.52
N ASP A 406 10.92 41.46 -1.48
CA ASP A 406 11.12 42.84 -1.06
C ASP A 406 12.58 43.02 -0.67
N ILE A 407 13.26 43.98 -1.29
CA ILE A 407 14.68 44.27 -1.06
C ILE A 407 14.87 45.07 0.24
N ALA A 408 13.84 45.81 0.68
CA ALA A 408 13.88 46.63 1.87
C ALA A 408 13.46 45.89 3.15
N ALA A 409 12.97 44.65 3.02
CA ALA A 409 12.53 43.85 4.16
C ALA A 409 13.70 43.48 5.09
N ASP A 410 13.42 43.46 6.39
CA ASP A 410 14.34 43.09 7.47
C ASP A 410 14.24 41.60 7.87
N GLY A 411 13.39 40.83 7.20
CA GLY A 411 13.17 39.41 7.44
C GLY A 411 12.85 38.61 6.19
N LEU A 412 12.77 37.27 6.33
CA LEU A 412 12.37 36.39 5.23
C LEU A 412 10.89 36.62 4.86
N PRO A 413 10.52 36.48 3.56
CA PRO A 413 9.13 36.53 3.14
C PRO A 413 8.29 35.44 3.82
N SER A 414 6.98 35.66 3.89
CA SER A 414 6.03 34.68 4.39
C SER A 414 5.70 33.57 3.39
N PRO A 415 5.19 32.40 3.84
CA PRO A 415 4.68 31.36 2.96
C PRO A 415 3.63 31.89 1.96
N ASN A 416 2.73 32.78 2.39
CA ASN A 416 1.73 33.39 1.50
C ASN A 416 2.35 34.21 0.37
N GLN A 417 3.41 34.97 0.63
CA GLN A 417 4.12 35.75 -0.39
C GLN A 417 4.89 34.88 -1.39
N LEU A 418 5.19 33.63 -1.01
CA LEU A 418 5.97 32.68 -1.80
C LEU A 418 5.14 31.53 -2.38
N LYS A 419 3.80 31.66 -2.41
CA LYS A 419 2.94 30.65 -3.03
C LYS A 419 3.36 30.37 -4.48
N ARG A 420 3.37 29.07 -4.83
CA ARG A 420 3.78 28.55 -6.13
C ARG A 420 5.21 28.96 -6.55
N LYS A 421 6.09 29.26 -5.58
CA LYS A 421 7.51 29.54 -5.81
C LYS A 421 8.41 28.38 -5.42
N ILE A 422 9.46 28.18 -6.21
CA ILE A 422 10.56 27.25 -5.96
C ILE A 422 11.81 28.07 -5.65
N LEU A 423 12.41 27.80 -4.51
CA LEU A 423 13.61 28.47 -4.01
C LEU A 423 14.82 27.53 -4.16
N ILE A 424 15.97 28.09 -4.48
CA ILE A 424 17.23 27.33 -4.58
C ILE A 424 18.09 27.65 -3.36
N LYS A 425 18.37 26.63 -2.56
CA LYS A 425 19.39 26.66 -1.51
C LYS A 425 20.68 26.11 -2.10
N HIS A 426 21.62 27.00 -2.40
CA HIS A 426 22.94 26.67 -2.93
C HIS A 426 24.00 27.64 -2.41
N LYS A 427 25.27 27.24 -2.45
CA LYS A 427 26.42 28.12 -2.14
C LYS A 427 26.39 29.36 -3.05
N LYS A 428 26.57 30.55 -2.46
CA LYS A 428 26.57 31.84 -3.17
C LYS A 428 27.97 32.45 -3.15
N LEU A 429 28.44 32.87 -4.33
CA LEU A 429 29.72 33.59 -4.46
C LEU A 429 29.64 34.97 -3.79
N ALA A 430 30.75 35.41 -3.22
CA ALA A 430 30.89 36.78 -2.72
C ALA A 430 30.87 37.78 -3.88
N GLU A 431 30.26 38.95 -3.69
CA GLU A 431 30.21 39.97 -4.73
C GLU A 431 31.62 40.40 -5.18
N GLY A 432 31.86 40.39 -6.50
CA GLY A 432 33.12 40.84 -7.10
C GLY A 432 34.27 39.82 -7.10
N SER A 433 34.05 38.58 -6.64
CA SER A 433 35.06 37.52 -6.78
C SER A 433 35.17 37.05 -8.23
N ALA A 434 36.42 37.00 -8.74
CA ALA A 434 36.71 36.40 -10.04
C ALA A 434 36.51 34.89 -9.98
N TYR A 435 36.16 34.29 -11.12
CA TYR A 435 35.94 32.85 -11.31
C TYR A 435 37.24 32.07 -11.09
N GLU A 436 37.58 31.82 -9.83
CA GLU A 436 38.64 30.88 -9.44
C GLU A 436 38.00 29.57 -8.97
N GLU A 437 38.52 28.46 -9.48
CA GLU A 437 38.16 27.11 -9.06
C GLU A 437 38.54 26.95 -7.58
N VAL A 438 37.53 26.80 -6.72
CA VAL A 438 37.77 26.44 -5.32
C VAL A 438 38.13 24.95 -5.29
N PRO A 439 39.29 24.54 -4.75
CA PRO A 439 39.63 23.13 -4.62
C PRO A 439 38.57 22.42 -3.76
N ALA A 440 38.12 21.25 -4.22
CA ALA A 440 37.13 20.40 -3.58
C ALA A 440 37.68 19.69 -2.32
N SER A 441 38.22 20.43 -1.35
CA SER A 441 38.72 19.86 -0.09
C SER A 441 38.28 20.70 1.10
N VAL A 442 37.02 20.56 1.50
CA VAL A 442 36.61 20.83 2.88
C VAL A 442 36.35 19.47 3.50
N MET A 443 37.35 18.97 4.25
CA MET A 443 37.24 17.71 4.97
C MET A 443 36.20 17.84 6.09
N TYR A 444 35.11 17.10 5.99
CA TYR A 444 34.19 16.84 7.09
C TYR A 444 34.42 15.41 7.59
N SER A 445 34.75 15.22 8.87
CA SER A 445 34.64 13.95 9.62
C SER A 445 35.26 12.67 8.98
N GLU A 446 36.36 12.16 9.53
CA GLU A 446 37.04 10.92 9.09
C GLU A 446 36.19 9.62 9.11
N ASN A 447 34.96 9.67 9.60
CA ASN A 447 34.10 8.49 9.79
C ASN A 447 32.91 8.38 8.80
N ASP A 448 32.85 9.21 7.76
CA ASP A 448 31.76 9.18 6.77
C ASP A 448 32.23 8.55 5.44
N ILE A 449 31.31 7.88 4.72
CA ILE A 449 31.54 7.19 3.44
C ILE A 449 32.10 8.16 2.38
N SER A 450 31.76 9.44 2.50
CA SER A 450 32.25 10.53 1.65
C SER A 450 33.78 10.70 1.66
N ASN A 451 34.47 10.23 2.70
CA ASN A 451 35.94 10.30 2.84
C ASN A 451 36.64 8.95 2.64
N SER A 452 35.93 7.92 2.20
CA SER A 452 36.54 6.61 2.01
C SER A 452 37.45 6.59 0.76
N ILE A 453 38.43 5.68 0.77
CA ILE A 453 39.31 5.45 -0.38
C ILE A 453 38.56 4.65 -1.45
N LYS A 454 37.80 3.65 -1.02
CA LYS A 454 37.05 2.78 -1.92
C LYS A 454 35.86 2.17 -1.21
N ASN A 455 34.74 2.14 -1.94
CA ASN A 455 33.49 1.52 -1.54
C ASN A 455 33.12 0.48 -2.59
N GLY A 456 32.49 -0.62 -2.18
CA GLY A 456 31.89 -1.58 -3.12
C GLY A 456 31.26 -2.77 -2.43
N ILE A 457 30.62 -3.63 -3.22
CA ILE A 457 30.16 -4.94 -2.77
C ILE A 457 31.25 -5.96 -3.08
N LEU A 458 31.63 -6.75 -2.09
CA LEU A 458 32.44 -7.97 -2.27
C LEU A 458 31.71 -9.13 -1.62
N TYR A 459 32.07 -10.34 -2.03
CA TYR A 459 31.45 -11.55 -1.53
C TYR A 459 32.32 -12.23 -0.48
N LEU A 460 31.71 -12.69 0.61
CA LEU A 460 32.35 -13.55 1.61
C LEU A 460 31.70 -14.94 1.54
N GLU A 461 32.51 -15.98 1.64
CA GLU A 461 32.03 -17.37 1.71
C GLU A 461 31.51 -17.65 3.13
N ASP A 462 30.27 -18.14 3.23
CA ASP A 462 29.72 -18.60 4.50
C ASP A 462 30.35 -19.96 4.89
N PRO A 463 30.89 -20.08 6.11
CA PRO A 463 31.62 -21.28 6.52
C PRO A 463 30.74 -22.50 6.83
N VAL A 464 29.41 -22.35 6.84
CA VAL A 464 28.43 -23.39 7.13
C VAL A 464 27.89 -24.02 5.84
N ASN A 465 27.46 -23.20 4.88
CA ASN A 465 26.85 -23.68 3.65
C ASN A 465 27.74 -23.56 2.39
N HIS A 466 28.90 -22.91 2.50
CA HIS A 466 29.85 -22.67 1.39
C HIS A 466 29.29 -21.85 0.22
N GLU A 467 28.23 -21.07 0.46
CA GLU A 467 27.70 -20.12 -0.51
C GLU A 467 28.37 -18.73 -0.33
N TRP A 468 28.39 -17.94 -1.41
CA TRP A 468 29.02 -16.62 -1.41
C TRP A 468 27.96 -15.53 -1.28
N TYR A 469 28.05 -14.76 -0.19
CA TYR A 469 27.09 -13.71 0.12
C TYR A 469 27.70 -12.32 -0.06
N PRO A 470 26.93 -11.34 -0.60
CA PRO A 470 27.44 -9.99 -0.79
C PRO A 470 27.42 -9.18 0.51
N HIS A 471 28.50 -8.46 0.77
CA HIS A 471 28.63 -7.51 1.87
C HIS A 471 29.13 -6.16 1.35
N TYR A 472 28.76 -5.07 2.01
CA TYR A 472 29.34 -3.75 1.71
C TYR A 472 30.72 -3.66 2.33
N PHE A 473 31.71 -3.29 1.53
CA PHE A 473 33.08 -3.02 1.95
C PHE A 473 33.40 -1.53 1.84
N VAL A 474 33.98 -0.98 2.91
CA VAL A 474 34.46 0.39 2.98
C VAL A 474 35.93 0.37 3.39
N LEU A 475 36.80 0.80 2.47
CA LEU A 475 38.22 0.99 2.72
C LEU A 475 38.48 2.45 3.09
N THR A 476 39.00 2.68 4.29
CA THR A 476 39.49 3.99 4.74
C THR A 476 41.01 4.05 4.70
N SER A 477 41.59 5.19 5.08
CA SER A 477 43.04 5.37 5.20
C SER A 477 43.71 4.40 6.19
N SER A 478 42.95 3.79 7.09
CA SER A 478 43.49 2.95 8.17
C SER A 478 42.82 1.58 8.32
N LYS A 479 41.61 1.35 7.79
CA LYS A 479 40.81 0.15 8.09
C LYS A 479 39.98 -0.29 6.88
N ILE A 480 39.58 -1.57 6.91
CA ILE A 480 38.50 -2.12 6.09
C ILE A 480 37.35 -2.44 7.02
N TYR A 481 36.16 -1.94 6.68
CA TYR A 481 34.90 -2.29 7.32
C TYR A 481 34.07 -3.12 6.35
N TYR A 482 33.36 -4.13 6.86
CA TYR A 482 32.35 -4.82 6.08
C TYR A 482 31.03 -4.93 6.86
N SER A 483 29.90 -4.87 6.16
CA SER A 483 28.57 -5.00 6.76
C SER A 483 28.19 -6.46 7.02
N GLU A 484 27.07 -6.67 7.71
CA GLU A 484 26.32 -7.92 7.62
C GLU A 484 25.93 -8.22 6.17
N GLU A 485 25.45 -9.45 5.91
CA GLU A 485 24.95 -9.86 4.60
C GLU A 485 23.93 -8.85 4.05
N THR A 486 24.10 -8.50 2.78
CA THR A 486 23.19 -7.62 2.05
C THR A 486 22.33 -8.48 1.13
N SER A 487 21.02 -8.27 1.10
CA SER A 487 20.19 -8.95 0.12
C SER A 487 20.40 -8.28 -1.24
N SER A 488 20.76 -9.05 -2.26
CA SER A 488 20.81 -8.59 -3.65
C SER A 488 19.43 -8.21 -4.22
N ASP A 489 18.37 -8.37 -3.43
CA ASP A 489 16.99 -8.47 -3.90
C ASP A 489 16.01 -7.46 -3.28
N GLN A 490 16.47 -6.25 -2.92
CA GLN A 490 15.54 -5.16 -2.55
C GLN A 490 14.83 -4.53 -3.77
N GLY A 491 14.58 -5.32 -4.82
CA GLY A 491 14.04 -4.87 -6.10
C GLY A 491 12.79 -5.61 -6.59
N ASN A 492 12.49 -6.82 -6.13
CA ASN A 492 11.41 -7.61 -6.71
C ASN A 492 10.94 -8.75 -5.78
N ASP A 493 10.15 -8.43 -4.74
CA ASP A 493 9.50 -9.45 -3.88
C ASP A 493 8.42 -10.29 -4.60
N ASP A 494 8.24 -10.15 -5.92
CA ASP A 494 7.18 -10.82 -6.68
C ASP A 494 7.70 -11.91 -7.66
N GLU A 495 8.98 -12.29 -7.62
CA GLU A 495 9.50 -13.43 -8.41
C GLU A 495 10.35 -14.39 -7.57
N GLU A 496 9.72 -15.09 -6.60
CA GLU A 496 10.20 -16.42 -6.24
C GLU A 496 10.00 -17.34 -7.44
N GLU A 497 10.98 -17.40 -8.35
CA GLU A 497 11.10 -18.54 -9.25
C GLU A 497 11.17 -19.80 -8.37
N PRO A 498 10.30 -20.80 -8.59
CA PRO A 498 10.40 -22.04 -7.86
C PRO A 498 11.76 -22.66 -8.20
N LYS A 499 12.65 -22.74 -7.20
CA LYS A 499 13.88 -23.54 -7.30
C LYS A 499 13.52 -24.89 -7.88
N GLU A 500 13.99 -25.17 -9.10
CA GLU A 500 13.87 -26.50 -9.70
C GLU A 500 14.42 -27.51 -8.70
N ALA A 501 13.53 -28.34 -8.17
CA ALA A 501 13.92 -29.46 -7.33
C ALA A 501 14.88 -30.33 -8.15
N SER A 502 16.11 -30.44 -7.68
CA SER A 502 17.16 -31.26 -8.27
C SER A 502 16.62 -32.63 -8.65
N GLY A 503 16.86 -33.03 -9.89
CA GLY A 503 16.31 -34.21 -10.57
C GLY A 503 16.12 -35.46 -9.71
N SER A 504 14.90 -35.63 -9.21
CA SER A 504 14.31 -36.97 -9.09
C SER A 504 13.73 -37.32 -10.45
N THR A 505 14.21 -38.40 -11.05
CA THR A 505 13.69 -38.95 -12.32
C THR A 505 12.25 -39.46 -12.23
N GLU A 506 11.65 -39.45 -11.04
CA GLU A 506 10.29 -39.95 -10.78
C GLU A 506 9.30 -38.79 -10.65
N LEU A 507 8.39 -38.68 -11.62
CA LEU A 507 7.38 -37.62 -11.73
C LEU A 507 6.48 -37.46 -10.48
N HIS A 508 6.42 -38.48 -9.62
CA HIS A 508 5.53 -38.54 -8.47
C HIS A 508 6.19 -38.15 -7.14
N SER A 509 7.50 -37.88 -7.10
CA SER A 509 8.22 -37.59 -5.84
C SER A 509 7.75 -36.31 -5.14
N ASN A 510 7.19 -35.35 -5.88
CA ASN A 510 6.69 -34.07 -5.36
C ASN A 510 5.18 -34.09 -5.07
N GLU A 511 4.51 -35.22 -5.32
CA GLU A 511 3.08 -35.33 -5.16
C GLU A 511 2.67 -35.63 -3.72
N LYS A 512 1.68 -34.90 -3.19
CA LYS A 512 1.23 -35.03 -1.79
C LYS A 512 0.75 -36.43 -1.42
N TRP A 513 0.23 -37.17 -2.39
CA TRP A 513 -0.28 -38.52 -2.21
C TRP A 513 0.84 -39.58 -2.20
N PHE A 514 2.08 -39.23 -2.57
CA PHE A 514 3.21 -40.15 -2.56
C PHE A 514 4.00 -40.02 -1.26
N HIS A 515 3.99 -41.08 -0.46
CA HIS A 515 4.59 -41.10 0.87
C HIS A 515 5.93 -41.86 0.91
N GLY A 516 6.49 -42.21 -0.27
CA GLY A 516 7.73 -42.97 -0.38
C GLY A 516 7.67 -44.31 0.35
N LYS A 517 8.77 -44.65 1.02
CA LYS A 517 8.90 -45.89 1.79
C LYS A 517 8.46 -45.71 3.23
N LEU A 518 7.34 -46.31 3.60
CA LEU A 518 6.77 -46.21 4.96
C LEU A 518 7.35 -47.21 5.97
N GLY A 519 8.06 -48.25 5.53
CA GLY A 519 8.59 -49.28 6.42
C GLY A 519 9.42 -50.36 5.71
N ALA A 520 9.90 -51.32 6.50
CA ALA A 520 10.51 -52.56 6.00
C ALA A 520 9.71 -53.76 6.52
N GLY A 521 9.02 -54.48 5.63
CA GLY A 521 8.30 -55.71 5.97
C GLY A 521 6.81 -55.49 6.24
N ARG A 522 6.30 -55.95 7.41
CA ARG A 522 4.85 -55.83 7.77
C ARG A 522 4.48 -54.46 8.35
N ASP A 523 5.44 -53.57 8.58
CA ASP A 523 5.21 -52.30 9.27
C ASP A 523 4.62 -51.21 8.36
N GLY A 524 5.02 -51.11 7.09
CA GLY A 524 4.53 -50.06 6.19
C GLY A 524 3.05 -50.21 5.85
N ARG A 525 2.49 -51.43 5.92
CA ARG A 525 1.03 -51.64 5.85
C ARG A 525 0.31 -51.01 7.04
N HIS A 526 0.73 -51.32 8.26
CA HIS A 526 0.08 -50.78 9.46
C HIS A 526 0.24 -49.26 9.56
N ILE A 527 1.38 -48.71 9.12
CA ILE A 527 1.62 -47.27 9.07
C ILE A 527 0.70 -46.61 8.05
N ALA A 528 0.56 -47.17 6.84
CA ALA A 528 -0.38 -46.67 5.83
C ALA A 528 -1.83 -46.71 6.31
N GLU A 529 -2.27 -47.82 6.90
CA GLU A 529 -3.60 -47.96 7.48
C GLU A 529 -3.83 -46.93 8.58
N ARG A 530 -2.85 -46.71 9.47
CA ARG A 530 -2.95 -45.71 10.54
C ARG A 530 -3.04 -44.29 9.99
N LEU A 531 -2.12 -43.88 9.11
CA LEU A 531 -2.10 -42.53 8.54
C LEU A 531 -3.41 -42.19 7.82
N LEU A 532 -3.92 -43.15 7.03
CA LEU A 532 -5.16 -42.95 6.29
C LEU A 532 -6.38 -42.92 7.22
N THR A 533 -6.42 -43.80 8.22
CA THR A 533 -7.50 -43.84 9.22
C THR A 533 -7.51 -42.57 10.09
N GLU A 534 -6.36 -42.14 10.59
CA GLU A 534 -6.21 -40.89 11.35
C GLU A 534 -6.66 -39.70 10.51
N TYR A 535 -6.19 -39.57 9.26
CA TYR A 535 -6.59 -38.48 8.37
C TYR A 535 -8.10 -38.47 8.10
N CYS A 536 -8.69 -39.61 7.75
CA CYS A 536 -10.10 -39.68 7.37
C CYS A 536 -11.02 -39.42 8.56
N ILE A 537 -10.68 -39.95 9.75
CA ILE A 537 -11.45 -39.72 10.98
C ILE A 537 -11.31 -38.26 11.45
N GLU A 538 -10.11 -37.69 11.45
CA GLU A 538 -9.88 -36.33 11.96
C GLU A 538 -10.44 -35.24 11.05
N THR A 539 -10.36 -35.45 9.72
CA THR A 539 -10.77 -34.44 8.74
C THR A 539 -12.15 -34.66 8.16
N GLY A 540 -12.77 -35.82 8.39
CA GLY A 540 -14.02 -36.22 7.75
C GLY A 540 -13.86 -36.41 6.24
N ALA A 541 -12.75 -36.98 5.81
CA ALA A 541 -12.41 -37.10 4.40
C ALA A 541 -13.37 -38.07 3.67
N PRO A 542 -13.68 -37.83 2.38
CA PRO A 542 -14.57 -38.68 1.61
C PRO A 542 -13.94 -40.04 1.26
N ASP A 543 -14.79 -41.04 1.01
CA ASP A 543 -14.38 -42.33 0.43
C ASP A 543 -13.56 -42.11 -0.85
N GLY A 544 -12.48 -42.87 -1.00
CA GLY A 544 -11.49 -42.67 -2.07
C GLY A 544 -10.36 -41.70 -1.75
N SER A 545 -10.32 -41.12 -0.54
CA SER A 545 -9.10 -40.50 -0.01
C SER A 545 -7.97 -41.54 0.04
N PHE A 546 -6.77 -41.22 -0.46
CA PHE A 546 -5.74 -42.24 -0.71
C PHE A 546 -4.31 -41.78 -0.44
N LEU A 547 -3.41 -42.75 -0.33
CA LEU A 547 -1.96 -42.56 -0.36
C LEU A 547 -1.28 -43.70 -1.13
N VAL A 548 -0.12 -43.42 -1.71
CA VAL A 548 0.74 -44.38 -2.40
C VAL A 548 2.07 -44.49 -1.68
N ARG A 549 2.56 -45.72 -1.53
CA ARG A 549 3.86 -46.05 -0.93
C ARG A 549 4.62 -47.07 -1.77
N GLU A 550 5.92 -47.16 -1.59
CA GLU A 550 6.70 -48.27 -2.14
C GLU A 550 6.21 -49.63 -1.58
N SER A 551 6.11 -50.64 -2.44
CA SER A 551 5.70 -51.98 -2.05
C SER A 551 6.81 -52.70 -1.30
N GLU A 552 6.48 -53.14 -0.09
CA GLU A 552 7.40 -53.93 0.75
C GLU A 552 7.45 -55.41 0.34
N THR A 553 6.48 -55.87 -0.45
CA THR A 553 6.37 -57.26 -0.90
C THR A 553 6.95 -57.46 -2.29
N PHE A 554 6.78 -56.48 -3.17
CA PHE A 554 7.22 -56.53 -4.56
C PHE A 554 8.14 -55.34 -4.84
N VAL A 555 9.45 -55.61 -4.86
CA VAL A 555 10.47 -54.57 -5.06
C VAL A 555 10.28 -53.92 -6.42
N GLY A 556 10.18 -52.58 -6.45
CA GLY A 556 9.94 -51.80 -7.66
C GLY A 556 8.46 -51.50 -7.95
N ASP A 557 7.53 -52.13 -7.23
CA ASP A 557 6.11 -51.82 -7.32
C ASP A 557 5.68 -50.81 -6.23
N TYR A 558 4.46 -50.31 -6.36
CA TYR A 558 3.83 -49.41 -5.39
C TYR A 558 2.55 -50.05 -4.82
N THR A 559 2.21 -49.67 -3.58
CA THR A 559 0.95 -50.03 -2.91
C THR A 559 0.09 -48.79 -2.77
N LEU A 560 -1.12 -48.80 -3.34
CA LEU A 560 -2.16 -47.80 -3.12
C LEU A 560 -3.07 -48.23 -1.96
N SER A 561 -3.28 -47.34 -1.00
CA SER A 561 -4.25 -47.50 0.09
C SER A 561 -5.30 -46.39 -0.02
N PHE A 562 -6.59 -46.73 0.01
CA PHE A 562 -7.70 -45.76 -0.01
C PHE A 562 -8.75 -46.08 1.07
N TRP A 563 -9.46 -45.05 1.51
CA TRP A 563 -10.49 -45.10 2.56
C TRP A 563 -11.81 -45.67 2.03
#